data_AF-A0A2V6GSH4-F1
#
_entry.id   AF-A0A2V6GSH4-F1
#
_cell.length_a   1.000
_cell.length_b   1.000
_cell.length_c   1.000
_cell.angle_alpha   90.00
_cell.angle_beta   90.00
_cell.angle_gamma   90.00
#
_symmetry.space_group_name_H-M   'P 1'
#
loop_
_entity.id
_entity.type
_entity.pdbx_description
1 polymer ?
#
loop_
_entity_poly.entity_id
_entity_poly.type
_entity_poly.pdbx_seq_one_letter_code
_entity_poly.pdbx_strand_id
1 'polypeptide(L)'
;MKKAKGFSSNGRHAVDSTMGAMERMDLYCAAHPGSPSAARRPQLFLRSRLWIALLGPSVEEGIVGIGATIEAALRAFDAQYLAGLRPPAEALRRGLYNSRLTRA
;
A
#
# COMPACT_ATOMS: atom_id res chain seq x y z
N MET A 1 25.60 -9.79 -25.30
CA MET A 1 25.25 -10.60 -24.12
C MET A 1 25.83 -9.93 -22.87
N LYS A 2 25.02 -9.37 -21.95
CA LYS A 2 25.50 -8.92 -20.63
C LYS A 2 24.52 -9.36 -19.55
N LYS A 3 25.05 -10.14 -18.60
CA LYS A 3 24.38 -10.96 -17.58
C LYS A 3 23.48 -10.15 -16.64
N ALA A 4 22.28 -10.68 -16.39
CA ALA A 4 21.45 -10.33 -15.24
C ALA A 4 22.14 -10.79 -13.95
N LYS A 5 22.38 -9.88 -13.01
CA LYS A 5 22.92 -10.19 -11.69
C LYS A 5 21.76 -10.39 -10.73
N GLY A 6 21.36 -11.65 -10.57
CA GLY A 6 20.45 -12.07 -9.52
C GLY A 6 21.05 -11.77 -8.15
N PHE A 7 20.24 -11.20 -7.27
CA PHE A 7 20.48 -11.19 -5.83
C PHE A 7 19.24 -11.77 -5.15
N SER A 8 19.28 -13.10 -4.97
CA SER A 8 18.43 -13.83 -4.05
C SER A 8 18.95 -13.61 -2.63
N SER A 9 18.17 -12.92 -1.79
CA SER A 9 18.31 -12.94 -0.34
C SER A 9 17.03 -12.35 0.30
N ASN A 10 15.92 -13.10 0.32
CA ASN A 10 14.65 -12.55 0.82
C ASN A 10 13.83 -13.48 1.74
N GLY A 11 14.49 -14.42 2.44
CA GLY A 11 13.81 -15.32 3.38
C GLY A 11 13.91 -14.92 4.85
N ARG A 12 15.01 -14.27 5.27
CA ARG A 12 15.31 -14.08 6.71
C ARG A 12 14.89 -12.73 7.28
N HIS A 13 14.75 -11.67 6.46
CA HIS A 13 14.29 -10.36 6.93
C HIS A 13 12.77 -10.20 7.05
N ALA A 14 11.99 -11.14 6.50
CA ALA A 14 10.53 -11.00 6.44
C ALA A 14 9.85 -11.21 7.81
N VAL A 15 10.42 -12.07 8.65
CA VAL A 15 9.82 -12.46 9.95
C VAL A 15 10.04 -11.37 11.01
N ASP A 16 11.25 -10.85 11.12
CA ASP A 16 11.56 -9.67 11.96
C ASP A 16 10.82 -8.41 11.48
N SER A 17 10.62 -8.27 10.16
CA SER A 17 9.83 -7.17 9.59
C SER A 17 8.36 -7.21 9.99
N THR A 18 7.78 -8.40 10.21
CA THR A 18 6.33 -8.54 10.45
C THR A 18 5.98 -8.18 11.89
N MET A 19 6.77 -8.63 12.86
CA MET A 19 6.55 -8.28 14.28
C MET A 19 6.80 -6.78 14.53
N GLY A 20 7.87 -6.23 13.96
CA GLY A 20 8.12 -4.79 13.98
C GLY A 20 7.08 -3.97 13.19
N ALA A 21 6.30 -4.61 12.31
CA ALA A 21 5.26 -3.91 11.58
C ALA A 21 4.00 -3.65 12.38
N MET A 22 3.58 -4.63 13.18
CA MET A 22 2.42 -4.48 14.05
C MET A 22 2.69 -3.45 15.15
N GLU A 23 3.89 -3.45 15.72
CA GLU A 23 4.28 -2.45 16.72
C GLU A 23 4.29 -1.03 16.15
N ARG A 24 4.85 -0.84 14.94
CA ARG A 24 4.85 0.48 14.28
C ARG A 24 3.47 0.93 13.82
N MET A 25 2.60 -0.01 13.44
CA MET A 25 1.19 0.24 13.21
C MET A 25 0.52 0.77 14.48
N ASP A 26 0.69 0.10 15.62
CA ASP A 26 0.07 0.51 16.88
C ASP A 26 0.61 1.86 17.36
N LEU A 27 1.91 2.13 17.23
CA LEU A 27 2.50 3.45 17.51
C LEU A 27 1.89 4.55 16.61
N TYR A 28 1.73 4.26 15.32
CA TYR A 28 1.10 5.20 14.39
C TYR A 28 -0.37 5.47 14.78
N CYS A 29 -1.13 4.44 15.12
CA CYS A 29 -2.52 4.55 15.55
C CYS A 29 -2.65 5.34 16.86
N ALA A 30 -1.75 5.10 17.82
CA ALA A 30 -1.71 5.82 19.09
C ALA A 30 -1.38 7.31 18.89
N ALA A 31 -0.47 7.63 17.97
CA ALA A 31 -0.14 9.01 17.60
C ALA A 31 -1.27 9.71 16.80
N HIS A 32 -2.09 8.94 16.08
CA HIS A 32 -3.16 9.46 15.21
C HIS A 32 -4.50 8.76 15.47
N PRO A 33 -5.12 8.95 16.65
CA PRO A 33 -6.33 8.21 17.05
C PRO A 33 -7.55 8.49 16.16
N GLY A 34 -7.59 9.65 15.49
CA GLY A 34 -8.65 10.02 14.55
C GLY A 34 -8.40 9.61 13.09
N SER A 35 -7.30 8.92 12.80
CA SER A 35 -6.97 8.51 11.43
C SER A 35 -7.80 7.29 10.98
N PRO A 36 -8.09 7.17 9.67
CA PRO A 36 -8.67 5.95 9.11
C PRO A 36 -7.89 4.68 9.45
N SER A 37 -6.56 4.76 9.52
CA SER A 37 -5.68 3.66 9.93
C SER A 37 -5.97 3.18 11.35
N ALA A 38 -6.22 4.09 12.29
CA ALA A 38 -6.58 3.73 13.67
C ALA A 38 -7.96 3.07 13.75
N ALA A 39 -8.92 3.53 12.95
CA ALA A 39 -10.30 3.04 12.96
C ALA A 39 -10.49 1.73 12.19
N ARG A 40 -9.78 1.56 11.06
CA ARG A 40 -9.98 0.44 10.12
C ARG A 40 -8.89 -0.61 10.16
N ARG A 41 -7.73 -0.29 10.74
CA ARG A 41 -6.55 -1.17 10.85
C ARG A 41 -6.28 -1.96 9.56
N PRO A 42 -5.89 -1.29 8.46
CA PRO A 42 -5.64 -1.95 7.18
C PRO A 42 -4.59 -3.06 7.29
N GLN A 43 -4.70 -4.07 6.43
CA GLN A 43 -3.73 -5.16 6.33
C GLN A 43 -2.41 -4.65 5.75
N LEU A 44 -1.30 -4.94 6.42
CA LEU A 44 0.03 -4.56 5.96
C LEU A 44 0.70 -5.71 5.22
N PHE A 45 1.17 -5.42 4.01
CA PHE A 45 1.96 -6.33 3.18
C PHE A 45 3.31 -5.70 2.86
N LEU A 46 4.36 -6.52 2.84
CA LEU A 46 5.69 -6.11 2.36
C LEU A 46 5.96 -6.75 1.00
N ARG A 47 6.07 -5.93 -0.05
CA ARG A 47 6.37 -6.40 -1.40
C ARG A 47 7.51 -5.60 -2.00
N SER A 48 8.58 -6.28 -2.41
CA SER A 48 9.75 -5.63 -3.05
C SER A 48 10.34 -4.44 -2.26
N ARG A 49 10.31 -4.51 -0.91
CA ARG A 49 10.72 -3.45 0.04
C ARG A 49 9.76 -2.27 0.16
N LEU A 50 8.57 -2.35 -0.41
CA LEU A 50 7.49 -1.39 -0.20
C LEU A 50 6.45 -1.98 0.74
N TRP A 51 6.02 -1.16 1.69
CA TRP A 51 4.88 -1.43 2.56
C TRP A 51 3.60 -1.02 1.86
N ILE A 52 2.61 -1.91 1.92
CA ILE A 52 1.31 -1.76 1.31
C ILE A 52 0.27 -1.91 2.42
N ALA A 53 -0.49 -0.87 2.69
CA ALA A 53 -1.64 -0.87 3.58
C ALA A 53 -2.91 -1.04 2.76
N LEU A 54 -3.62 -2.15 2.91
CA LEU A 54 -4.81 -2.48 2.13
C LEU A 54 -6.03 -2.62 3.04
N LEU A 55 -7.13 -1.99 2.63
CA LEU A 55 -8.46 -2.24 3.18
C LEU A 55 -9.42 -2.59 2.05
N GLY A 56 -9.92 -3.83 2.04
CA GLY A 56 -10.87 -4.31 1.05
C GLY A 56 -10.52 -5.70 0.50
N PRO A 57 -11.34 -6.26 -0.40
CA PRO A 57 -11.18 -7.61 -0.92
C PRO A 57 -9.96 -7.76 -1.84
N SER A 58 -9.51 -6.67 -2.48
CA SER A 58 -8.38 -6.67 -3.41
C SER A 58 -7.82 -5.25 -3.57
N VAL A 59 -6.62 -5.13 -4.14
CA VAL A 59 -6.00 -3.82 -4.43
C VAL A 59 -6.81 -3.01 -5.46
N GLU A 60 -7.51 -3.68 -6.37
CA GLU A 60 -8.31 -3.04 -7.43
C GLU A 60 -9.66 -2.50 -6.93
N GLU A 61 -10.25 -3.16 -5.93
CA GLU A 61 -11.58 -2.82 -5.39
C GLU A 61 -11.50 -2.17 -4.00
N GLY A 62 -10.34 -2.23 -3.35
CA GLY A 62 -10.08 -1.70 -2.01
C GLY A 62 -9.28 -0.40 -2.04
N ILE A 63 -9.04 0.13 -0.84
CA ILE A 63 -8.24 1.33 -0.63
C ILE A 63 -6.81 0.90 -0.30
N VAL A 64 -5.84 1.47 -1.01
CA VAL A 64 -4.42 1.08 -0.89
C VAL A 64 -3.52 2.27 -0.59
N GLY A 65 -2.70 2.15 0.45
CA GLY A 65 -1.60 3.05 0.74
C GLY A 65 -0.26 2.36 0.48
N ILE A 66 0.66 3.01 -0.24
CA ILE A 66 1.98 2.44 -0.55
C ILE A 66 3.08 3.39 -0.06
N GLY A 67 4.08 2.85 0.63
CA GLY A 67 5.21 3.62 1.14
C GLY A 67 6.48 2.80 1.32
N ALA A 68 7.63 3.47 1.38
CA ALA A 68 8.91 2.83 1.72
C ALA A 68 8.98 2.42 3.20
N THR A 69 8.14 3.02 4.05
CA THR A 69 7.98 2.68 5.47
C THR A 69 6.51 2.45 5.78
N ILE A 70 6.24 1.91 6.96
CA ILE A 70 4.89 1.61 7.43
C ILE A 70 4.09 2.90 7.62
N GLU A 71 4.69 3.90 8.26
CA GLU A 71 4.09 5.21 8.50
C GLU A 71 3.76 5.92 7.18
N ALA A 72 4.63 5.77 6.17
CA ALA A 72 4.37 6.31 4.84
C ALA A 72 3.21 5.59 4.14
N ALA A 73 3.13 4.25 4.27
CA ALA A 73 2.03 3.47 3.71
C ALA A 73 0.69 3.80 4.40
N LEU A 74 0.67 3.91 5.73
CA LEU A 74 -0.52 4.28 6.50
C LEU A 74 -0.97 5.71 6.23
N ARG A 75 -0.05 6.66 6.13
CA ARG A 75 -0.38 8.04 5.74
C ARG A 75 -0.97 8.09 4.33
N ALA A 76 -0.41 7.34 3.38
CA ALA A 76 -0.94 7.27 2.02
C ALA A 76 -2.35 6.65 2.01
N PHE A 77 -2.57 5.61 2.83
CA PHE A 77 -3.87 4.99 3.03
C PHE A 77 -4.89 5.99 3.60
N ASP A 78 -4.54 6.71 4.66
CA ASP A 78 -5.40 7.72 5.29
C ASP A 78 -5.82 8.80 4.28
N ALA A 79 -4.88 9.28 3.47
CA ALA A 79 -5.14 10.26 2.43
C ALA A 79 -6.10 9.73 1.36
N GLN A 80 -5.91 8.49 0.90
CA GLN A 80 -6.82 7.86 -0.06
C GLN A 80 -8.20 7.58 0.53
N TYR A 81 -8.26 7.16 1.79
CA TYR A 81 -9.52 6.90 2.49
C TYR A 81 -10.35 8.20 2.59
N LEU A 82 -9.73 9.29 3.02
CA LEU A 82 -10.38 10.59 3.09
C LEU A 82 -10.75 11.13 1.71
N ALA A 83 -9.92 10.90 0.68
CA ALA A 83 -10.23 11.27 -0.68
C ALA A 83 -11.41 10.47 -1.27
N GLY A 84 -11.53 9.19 -0.93
CA GLY A 84 -12.62 8.30 -1.36
C GLY A 84 -13.97 8.59 -0.69
N LEU A 85 -13.98 9.28 0.46
CA LEU A 85 -15.21 9.85 1.04
C LEU A 85 -15.76 11.03 0.21
N ARG A 86 -14.96 11.57 -0.71
CA ARG A 86 -15.39 12.54 -1.72
C ARG A 86 -15.88 11.77 -2.95
N PRO A 87 -17.03 12.11 -3.55
CA PRO A 87 -17.63 11.31 -4.63
C PRO A 87 -16.63 11.08 -5.78
N PRO A 88 -16.61 9.88 -6.38
CA PRO A 88 -15.54 9.40 -7.26
C PRO A 88 -15.64 9.97 -8.68
N ALA A 89 -15.57 11.29 -8.83
CA ALA A 89 -15.59 11.92 -10.16
C ALA A 89 -14.20 11.91 -10.85
N GLU A 90 -13.08 11.74 -10.12
CA GLU A 90 -11.75 12.06 -10.69
C GLU A 90 -10.64 11.01 -10.46
N ALA A 91 -10.85 9.95 -9.68
CA ALA A 91 -9.80 8.93 -9.48
C ALA A 91 -9.61 7.99 -10.70
N LEU A 92 -10.64 7.82 -11.55
CA LEU A 92 -10.57 7.02 -12.78
C LEU A 92 -9.72 7.65 -13.90
N ARG A 93 -9.20 8.88 -13.74
CA ARG A 93 -8.43 9.56 -14.81
C ARG A 93 -6.90 9.38 -14.73
N ARG A 94 -6.36 8.77 -13.68
CA ARG A 94 -4.91 8.47 -13.60
C ARG A 94 -4.51 7.05 -14.01
N GLY A 95 -5.44 6.33 -14.65
CA GLY A 95 -5.23 4.96 -15.14
C GLY A 95 -5.82 4.70 -16.51
N LEU A 96 -5.85 5.71 -17.41
CA LEU A 96 -6.09 5.44 -18.84
C LEU A 96 -4.87 4.71 -19.41
N TYR A 97 -4.88 3.40 -19.21
CA TYR A 97 -4.10 2.42 -19.93
C TYR A 97 -4.35 2.66 -21.43
N ASN A 98 -3.40 3.30 -22.08
CA ASN A 98 -3.29 3.26 -23.53
C ASN A 98 -2.99 1.81 -23.92
N SER A 99 -4.04 1.05 -24.24
CA SER A 99 -3.91 -0.08 -25.16
C SER A 99 -5.01 0.03 -26.21
N ARG A 100 -4.83 0.98 -27.13
CA ARG A 100 -5.37 0.82 -28.48
C ARG A 100 -4.63 -0.33 -29.14
N LEU A 101 -5.16 -1.53 -29.01
CA LEU A 101 -4.89 -2.64 -29.92
C LEU A 101 -6.13 -2.77 -30.81
N THR A 102 -6.23 -1.86 -31.77
CA THR A 102 -7.14 -2.01 -32.90
C THR A 102 -6.56 -3.04 -33.84
N ARG A 103 -7.23 -4.20 -33.90
CA ARG A 103 -7.33 -5.05 -35.08
C ARG A 103 -7.51 -4.21 -36.35
N ALA A 104 -6.72 -4.50 -37.37
CA ALA A 104 -7.15 -4.64 -38.77
C ALA A 104 -6.05 -5.39 -39.52
#